data_AF-A0A4S8KZI3-F1
#
_entry.id   AF-A0A4S8KZI3-F1
#
_cell.length_a   1.000
_cell.length_b   1.000
_cell.length_c   1.000
_cell.angle_alpha   90.00
_cell.angle_beta   90.00
_cell.angle_gamma   90.00
#
_symmetry.space_group_name_H-M   'P 1'
#
loop_
_entity.id
_entity.type
_entity.pdbx_description
1 polymer ?
#
loop_
_entity_poly.entity_id
_entity_poly.type
_entity_poly.pdbx_seq_one_letter_code
_entity_poly.pdbx_strand_id
1 'polypeptide(L)'
;MNQGADAYLTGKAPELNRFAEPHAYSNWWANNGSILGFMGLTISESEQEIINDATTAEEAWTKLKDRHSQEGPVKQVQLIQDALAIRYSASEKLATTSSKLTNLNKRIWAMGAPSPELFLCILMINSMSSYPELRYTRESVAQSLATSDGPDVDPVTEPSKKRFDSTDIKRALDTAQGLIDSDHLQPIDVVLAATPNNSCPRPPIQCDNKTCPKPLGHTSTYCIAPGGGMAGKTIGESKAARARDRATASGRKPGNTGSSGVHHIV
;
A
#
# COMPACT_ATOMS: atom_id res chain seq x y z
N MET A 1 17.25 -13.59 -41.08
CA MET A 1 16.57 -13.50 -42.40
C MET A 1 15.07 -13.64 -42.16
N ASN A 2 14.32 -12.53 -42.13
CA ASN A 2 12.84 -12.51 -42.07
C ASN A 2 12.34 -11.37 -42.98
N GLN A 3 12.87 -11.27 -44.20
CA GLN A 3 12.44 -10.26 -45.17
C GLN A 3 11.18 -10.78 -45.85
N GLY A 4 9.99 -10.40 -45.36
CA GLY A 4 8.72 -10.72 -46.02
C GLY A 4 7.51 -10.80 -45.10
N ALA A 5 7.64 -11.45 -43.93
CA ALA A 5 6.52 -11.62 -43.00
C ALA A 5 6.15 -10.32 -42.26
N ASP A 6 7.10 -9.41 -42.05
CA ASP A 6 6.85 -8.12 -41.40
C ASP A 6 5.86 -7.25 -42.20
N ALA A 7 5.84 -7.40 -43.51
CA ALA A 7 4.97 -6.65 -44.40
C ALA A 7 3.49 -7.02 -44.20
N TYR A 8 3.19 -8.27 -43.80
CA TYR A 8 1.84 -8.71 -43.44
C TYR A 8 1.43 -8.20 -42.06
N LEU A 9 2.38 -8.09 -41.12
CA LEU A 9 2.10 -7.55 -39.77
C LEU A 9 1.92 -6.03 -39.76
N THR A 10 2.49 -5.34 -40.74
CA THR A 10 2.49 -3.87 -40.84
C THR A 10 1.58 -3.32 -41.92
N GLY A 11 0.78 -4.17 -42.58
CA GLY A 11 -0.11 -3.78 -43.68
C GLY A 11 0.60 -3.34 -44.96
N LYS A 12 1.93 -3.43 -45.03
CA LYS A 12 2.73 -3.06 -46.21
C LYS A 12 2.56 -4.02 -47.37
N ALA A 13 2.09 -5.25 -47.12
CA ALA A 13 1.67 -6.19 -48.14
C ALA A 13 0.16 -6.02 -48.41
N PRO A 14 -0.25 -5.23 -49.42
CA PRO A 14 -1.67 -4.99 -49.67
C PRO A 14 -2.37 -6.28 -50.11
N GLU A 15 -3.63 -6.42 -49.71
CA GLU A 15 -4.49 -7.45 -50.27
C GLU A 15 -4.68 -7.19 -51.77
N LEU A 16 -4.35 -8.19 -52.59
CA LEU A 16 -4.41 -8.08 -54.05
C LEU A 16 -5.82 -8.37 -54.56
N ASN A 17 -6.19 -7.83 -55.73
CA ASN A 17 -7.53 -8.02 -56.25
C ASN A 17 -7.73 -9.46 -56.79
N ARG A 18 -8.66 -10.21 -56.18
CA ARG A 18 -9.02 -11.59 -56.57
C ARG A 18 -9.34 -11.77 -58.06
N PHE A 19 -9.92 -10.76 -58.70
CA PHE A 19 -10.34 -10.83 -60.10
C PHE A 19 -9.24 -10.42 -61.08
N ALA A 20 -8.31 -9.57 -60.66
CA ALA A 20 -7.18 -9.17 -61.49
C ALA A 20 -6.03 -10.19 -61.39
N GLU A 21 -5.76 -10.70 -60.20
CA GLU A 21 -4.58 -11.55 -59.91
C GLU A 21 -4.93 -12.69 -58.94
N PRO A 22 -5.67 -13.72 -59.38
CA PRO A 22 -6.21 -14.76 -58.51
C PRO A 22 -5.13 -15.60 -57.81
N HIS A 23 -3.99 -15.85 -58.46
CA HIS A 23 -2.88 -16.59 -57.86
C HIS A 23 -2.21 -15.78 -56.73
N ALA A 24 -2.00 -14.49 -56.95
CA ALA A 24 -1.37 -13.63 -55.96
C ALA A 24 -2.30 -13.41 -54.75
N TYR A 25 -3.61 -13.27 -54.99
CA TYR A 25 -4.64 -13.27 -53.95
C TYR A 25 -4.62 -14.54 -53.09
N SER A 26 -4.59 -15.72 -53.72
CA SER A 26 -4.53 -17.00 -52.99
C SER A 26 -3.27 -17.12 -52.15
N ASN A 27 -2.12 -16.69 -52.69
CA ASN A 27 -0.84 -16.73 -51.97
C ASN A 27 -0.85 -15.77 -50.78
N TRP A 28 -1.43 -14.58 -50.93
CA TRP A 28 -1.55 -13.62 -49.85
C TRP A 28 -2.36 -14.20 -48.67
N TRP A 29 -3.53 -14.79 -48.95
CA TRP A 29 -4.38 -15.39 -47.92
C TRP A 29 -3.73 -16.60 -47.24
N ALA A 30 -2.99 -17.44 -47.98
CA ALA A 30 -2.24 -18.56 -47.41
C ALA A 30 -1.14 -18.08 -46.45
N ASN A 31 -0.41 -17.03 -46.81
CA ASN A 31 0.65 -16.45 -45.98
C ASN A 31 0.05 -15.76 -44.73
N ASN A 32 -1.00 -14.96 -44.92
CA ASN A 32 -1.73 -14.31 -43.85
C ASN A 32 -2.26 -15.33 -42.83
N GLY A 33 -2.91 -16.40 -43.30
CA GLY A 33 -3.42 -17.47 -42.45
C GLY A 33 -2.31 -18.24 -41.72
N SER A 34 -1.17 -18.47 -42.38
CA SER A 34 -0.01 -19.12 -41.75
C SER A 34 0.56 -18.27 -40.60
N ILE A 35 0.64 -16.95 -40.78
CA ILE A 35 1.11 -16.02 -39.74
C ILE A 35 0.12 -15.98 -38.57
N LEU A 36 -1.19 -15.91 -38.83
CA LEU A 36 -2.23 -15.97 -37.80
C LEU A 36 -2.16 -17.27 -36.99
N GLY A 37 -2.05 -18.41 -37.68
CA GLY A 37 -1.89 -19.71 -37.03
C GLY A 37 -0.63 -19.76 -36.17
N PHE A 38 0.49 -19.24 -36.66
CA PHE A 38 1.73 -19.15 -35.88
C PHE A 38 1.58 -18.25 -34.66
N MET A 39 0.96 -17.08 -34.79
CA MET A 39 0.69 -16.19 -33.66
C MET A 39 -0.13 -16.90 -32.58
N GLY A 40 -1.23 -17.57 -32.97
CA GLY A 40 -2.07 -18.34 -32.04
C GLY A 40 -1.35 -19.48 -31.31
N LEU A 41 -0.30 -20.05 -31.88
CA LEU A 41 0.53 -21.08 -31.22
C LEU A 41 1.56 -20.50 -30.23
N THR A 42 1.92 -19.23 -30.38
CA THR A 42 3.00 -18.59 -29.62
C THR A 42 2.53 -17.75 -28.44
N ILE A 43 1.31 -17.26 -28.49
CA ILE A 43 0.72 -16.40 -27.46
C ILE A 43 -0.01 -17.24 -26.39
N SER A 44 -0.34 -16.61 -25.27
CA SER A 44 -1.14 -17.26 -24.22
C SER A 44 -2.61 -17.44 -24.62
N GLU A 45 -3.31 -18.38 -24.00
CA GLU A 45 -4.75 -18.61 -24.21
C GLU A 45 -5.57 -17.30 -23.99
N SER A 46 -5.18 -16.50 -22.99
CA SER A 46 -5.81 -15.20 -22.72
C SER A 46 -5.61 -14.15 -23.82
N GLU A 47 -4.51 -14.23 -24.58
CA GLU A 47 -4.24 -13.34 -25.72
C GLU A 47 -4.88 -13.87 -27.00
N GLN A 48 -5.08 -15.18 -27.08
CA GLN A 48 -5.76 -15.84 -28.18
C GLN A 48 -7.22 -15.40 -28.29
N GLU A 49 -7.93 -15.28 -27.16
CA GLU A 49 -9.29 -14.73 -27.12
C GLU A 49 -9.41 -13.35 -27.78
N ILE A 50 -8.35 -12.53 -27.74
CA ILE A 50 -8.36 -11.17 -28.30
C ILE A 50 -8.20 -11.17 -29.81
N ILE A 51 -7.41 -12.10 -30.34
CA ILE A 51 -7.15 -12.19 -31.78
C ILE A 51 -8.08 -13.18 -32.50
N ASN A 52 -8.96 -13.88 -31.79
CA ASN A 52 -9.88 -14.87 -32.37
C ASN A 52 -10.77 -14.27 -33.48
N ASP A 53 -11.17 -13.02 -33.33
CA ASP A 53 -11.99 -12.33 -34.33
C ASP A 53 -11.16 -11.66 -35.44
N ALA A 54 -9.82 -11.70 -35.34
CA ALA A 54 -8.95 -11.06 -36.31
C ALA A 54 -8.87 -11.90 -37.59
N THR A 55 -9.17 -11.26 -38.72
CA THR A 55 -9.16 -11.91 -40.04
C THR A 55 -7.81 -11.79 -40.75
N THR A 56 -7.02 -10.78 -40.36
CA THR A 56 -5.69 -10.52 -40.90
C THR A 56 -4.63 -10.53 -39.82
N ALA A 57 -3.41 -10.90 -40.21
CA ALA A 57 -2.24 -10.85 -39.35
C ALA A 57 -1.94 -9.43 -38.87
N GLU A 58 -2.20 -8.41 -39.70
CA GLU A 58 -2.12 -7.00 -39.31
C GLU A 58 -3.10 -6.65 -38.20
N GLU A 59 -4.37 -7.08 -38.32
CA GLU A 59 -5.41 -6.81 -37.33
C GLU A 59 -5.09 -7.51 -36.00
N ALA A 60 -4.70 -8.79 -36.05
CA ALA A 60 -4.28 -9.54 -34.88
C ALA A 60 -3.06 -8.88 -34.19
N TRP A 61 -2.06 -8.49 -34.99
CA TRP A 61 -0.87 -7.81 -34.50
C TRP A 61 -1.18 -6.46 -33.85
N THR A 62 -2.07 -5.68 -34.47
CA THR A 62 -2.51 -4.39 -33.94
C THR A 62 -3.25 -4.56 -32.62
N LYS A 63 -4.18 -5.52 -32.53
CA LYS A 63 -4.91 -5.84 -31.28
C LYS A 63 -3.96 -6.25 -30.14
N LEU A 64 -2.97 -7.09 -30.43
CA LEU A 64 -1.94 -7.47 -29.44
C LEU A 64 -1.09 -6.27 -29.04
N LYS A 65 -0.66 -5.46 -30.02
CA LYS A 65 0.13 -4.25 -29.76
C LYS A 65 -0.62 -3.25 -28.92
N ASP A 66 -1.90 -3.04 -29.18
CA ASP A 66 -2.78 -2.17 -28.39
C ASP A 66 -2.92 -2.73 -26.98
N ARG A 67 -3.22 -4.02 -26.80
CA ARG A 67 -3.27 -4.63 -25.46
C ARG A 67 -1.96 -4.44 -24.69
N HIS A 68 -0.82 -4.72 -25.31
CA HIS A 68 0.47 -4.57 -24.62
C HIS A 68 0.85 -3.11 -24.38
N SER A 69 0.31 -2.18 -25.16
CA SER A 69 0.45 -0.74 -24.91
C SER A 69 -0.51 -0.26 -23.81
N GLN A 70 -1.68 -0.91 -23.67
CA GLN A 70 -2.70 -0.67 -22.65
C GLN A 70 -2.48 -1.48 -21.36
N GLU A 71 -1.53 -2.42 -21.32
CA GLU A 71 -1.04 -3.05 -20.08
C GLU A 71 -0.52 -2.00 -19.08
N GLY A 72 -0.27 -0.78 -19.57
CA GLY A 72 -0.28 0.43 -18.77
C GLY A 72 0.97 0.66 -17.93
N PRO A 73 1.04 1.82 -17.25
CA PRO A 73 2.13 2.14 -16.33
C PRO A 73 2.36 1.07 -15.25
N VAL A 74 1.32 0.32 -14.87
CA VAL A 74 1.38 -0.73 -13.85
C VAL A 74 2.23 -1.91 -14.27
N LYS A 75 2.04 -2.41 -15.50
CA LYS A 75 2.92 -3.46 -16.02
C LYS A 75 4.34 -2.96 -16.18
N GLN A 76 4.51 -1.71 -16.59
CA GLN A 76 5.83 -1.09 -16.68
C GLN A 76 6.53 -1.05 -15.32
N VAL A 77 5.84 -0.67 -14.24
CA VAL A 77 6.33 -0.74 -12.87
C VAL A 77 6.77 -2.16 -12.52
N GLN A 78 5.92 -3.16 -12.78
CA GLN A 78 6.25 -4.55 -12.48
C GLN A 78 7.48 -5.04 -13.23
N LEU A 79 7.60 -4.74 -14.54
CA LEU A 79 8.77 -5.15 -15.32
C LEU A 79 10.06 -4.47 -14.83
N ILE A 80 9.99 -3.20 -14.41
CA ILE A 80 11.15 -2.51 -13.84
C ILE A 80 11.52 -3.14 -12.48
N GLN A 81 10.54 -3.47 -11.63
CA GLN A 81 10.80 -4.17 -10.38
C GLN A 81 11.45 -5.54 -10.60
N ASP A 82 10.94 -6.33 -11.55
CA ASP A 82 11.50 -7.63 -11.92
C ASP A 82 12.95 -7.48 -12.41
N ALA A 83 13.21 -6.47 -13.26
CA ALA A 83 14.56 -6.18 -13.75
C ALA A 83 15.51 -5.79 -12.61
N LEU A 84 15.04 -4.96 -11.66
CA LEU A 84 15.81 -4.53 -10.49
C LEU A 84 15.94 -5.62 -9.42
N ALA A 85 15.17 -6.71 -9.48
CA ALA A 85 15.30 -7.86 -8.59
C ALA A 85 16.32 -8.89 -9.09
N ILE A 86 16.60 -8.92 -10.39
CA ILE A 86 17.56 -9.87 -10.97
C ILE A 86 18.98 -9.58 -10.44
N ARG A 87 19.66 -10.64 -10.02
CA ARG A 87 21.07 -10.62 -9.62
C ARG A 87 21.83 -11.70 -10.40
N TYR A 88 23.07 -11.42 -10.77
CA TYR A 88 23.96 -12.47 -11.25
C TYR A 88 24.24 -13.44 -10.10
N SER A 89 24.17 -14.74 -10.39
CA SER A 89 24.43 -15.79 -9.41
C SER A 89 25.31 -16.89 -10.02
N ALA A 90 25.96 -17.67 -9.18
CA ALA A 90 26.75 -18.82 -9.62
C ALA A 90 25.89 -20.01 -10.08
N SER A 91 24.58 -20.00 -9.78
CA SER A 91 23.65 -21.09 -10.12
C SER A 91 23.13 -21.01 -11.55
N GLU A 92 23.24 -19.85 -12.20
CA GLU A 92 22.78 -19.63 -13.58
C GLU A 92 23.94 -19.16 -14.46
N LYS A 93 23.93 -19.53 -15.74
CA LYS A 93 24.90 -18.98 -16.70
C LYS A 93 24.69 -17.47 -16.80
N LEU A 94 25.76 -16.70 -16.62
CA LEU A 94 25.72 -15.24 -16.69
C LEU A 94 25.08 -14.72 -17.98
N ALA A 95 25.36 -15.37 -19.11
CA ALA A 95 24.76 -15.02 -20.41
C ALA A 95 23.23 -15.14 -20.43
N THR A 96 22.66 -16.11 -19.71
CA THR A 96 21.21 -16.28 -19.61
C THR A 96 20.60 -15.15 -18.78
N THR A 97 21.22 -14.78 -17.67
CA THR A 97 20.83 -13.63 -16.85
C THR A 97 20.89 -12.32 -17.64
N SER A 98 21.96 -12.08 -18.40
CA SER A 98 22.07 -10.90 -19.28
C SER A 98 21.01 -10.89 -20.38
N SER A 99 20.66 -12.06 -20.93
CA SER A 99 19.60 -12.18 -21.94
C SER A 99 18.23 -11.83 -21.36
N LYS A 100 17.93 -12.30 -20.13
CA LYS A 100 16.72 -11.93 -19.39
C LYS A 100 16.62 -10.41 -19.19
N LEU A 101 17.69 -9.79 -18.70
CA LEU A 101 17.77 -8.32 -18.51
C LEU A 101 17.57 -7.57 -19.83
N THR A 102 18.17 -8.04 -20.92
CA THR A 102 18.01 -7.42 -22.25
C THR A 102 16.56 -7.46 -22.72
N ASN A 103 15.87 -8.59 -22.51
CA ASN A 103 14.46 -8.73 -22.89
C ASN A 103 13.54 -7.85 -22.02
N LEU A 104 13.78 -7.77 -20.71
CA LEU A 104 13.02 -6.88 -19.83
C LEU A 104 13.21 -5.42 -20.22
N ASN A 105 14.44 -4.97 -20.47
CA ASN A 105 14.72 -3.60 -20.91
C ASN A 105 13.95 -3.26 -22.20
N LYS A 106 14.00 -4.14 -23.21
CA LYS A 106 13.24 -3.93 -24.46
C LYS A 106 11.73 -3.77 -24.21
N ARG A 107 11.14 -4.59 -23.34
CA ARG A 107 9.72 -4.53 -23.01
C ARG A 107 9.35 -3.25 -22.25
N ILE A 108 10.18 -2.83 -21.28
CA ILE A 108 9.97 -1.61 -20.50
C ILE A 108 9.88 -0.39 -21.43
N TRP A 109 10.83 -0.27 -22.38
CA TRP A 109 10.86 0.86 -23.31
C TRP A 109 9.83 0.76 -24.44
N ALA A 110 9.38 -0.45 -24.79
CA ALA A 110 8.30 -0.63 -25.75
C ALA A 110 6.96 -0.06 -25.25
N MET A 111 6.76 0.02 -23.92
CA MET A 111 5.58 0.65 -23.31
C MET A 111 5.69 2.18 -23.17
N GLY A 112 6.82 2.78 -23.59
CA GLY A 112 7.08 4.22 -23.46
C GLY A 112 8.09 4.55 -22.35
N ALA A 113 8.47 5.82 -22.23
CA ALA A 113 9.39 6.25 -21.17
C ALA A 113 8.63 6.39 -19.84
N PRO A 114 9.11 5.79 -18.73
CA PRO A 114 8.50 6.03 -17.43
C PRO A 114 8.68 7.51 -17.04
N SER A 115 7.67 8.10 -16.40
CA SER A 115 7.81 9.46 -15.88
C SER A 115 8.89 9.52 -14.79
N PRO A 116 9.58 10.65 -14.60
CA PRO A 116 10.58 10.79 -13.54
C PRO A 116 10.03 10.44 -12.15
N GLU A 117 8.80 10.83 -11.87
CA GLU A 117 8.12 10.54 -10.59
C GLU A 117 7.84 9.04 -10.42
N LEU A 118 7.36 8.37 -11.47
CA LEU A 118 7.13 6.92 -11.45
C LEU A 118 8.44 6.16 -11.23
N PHE A 119 9.50 6.58 -11.92
CA PHE A 119 10.83 5.98 -11.78
C PHE A 119 11.37 6.15 -10.35
N LEU A 120 11.21 7.34 -9.76
CA LEU A 120 11.57 7.59 -8.36
C LEU A 120 10.81 6.66 -7.40
N CYS A 121 9.49 6.52 -7.59
CA CYS A 121 8.67 5.61 -6.77
C CYS A 121 9.18 4.17 -6.83
N ILE A 122 9.56 3.69 -8.02
CA ILE A 122 10.10 2.34 -8.20
C ILE A 122 11.45 2.18 -7.49
N LEU A 123 12.33 3.18 -7.56
CA LEU A 123 13.61 3.16 -6.85
C LEU A 123 13.42 3.10 -5.33
N MET A 124 12.45 3.86 -4.79
CA MET A 124 12.10 3.81 -3.37
C MET A 124 11.53 2.44 -2.96
N ILE A 125 10.70 1.81 -3.81
CA ILE A 125 10.20 0.46 -3.55
C ILE A 125 11.32 -0.58 -3.57
N ASN A 126 12.25 -0.45 -4.53
CA ASN A 126 13.39 -1.35 -4.61
C ASN A 126 14.32 -1.20 -3.40
N SER A 127 14.57 0.02 -2.92
CA SER A 127 15.43 0.25 -1.76
C SER A 127 14.87 -0.34 -0.46
N MET A 128 13.54 -0.39 -0.31
CA MET A 128 12.86 -1.08 0.81
C MET A 128 13.14 -2.60 0.83
N SER A 129 13.51 -3.21 -0.29
CA SER A 129 13.76 -4.66 -0.37
C SER A 129 14.98 -5.11 0.44
N SER A 130 15.85 -4.17 0.81
CA SER A 130 17.04 -4.45 1.63
C SER A 130 16.73 -4.54 3.13
N TYR A 131 15.53 -4.16 3.57
CA TYR A 131 15.18 -4.06 4.99
C TYR A 131 13.93 -4.91 5.31
N PRO A 132 14.09 -6.09 5.95
CA PRO A 132 13.01 -7.05 6.18
C PRO A 132 11.76 -6.49 6.87
N GLU A 133 11.94 -5.56 7.79
CA GLU A 133 10.89 -4.93 8.60
C GLU A 133 9.95 -4.07 7.73
N LEU A 134 10.45 -3.58 6.58
CA LEU A 134 9.67 -2.80 5.62
C LEU A 134 8.95 -3.67 4.57
N ARG A 135 9.01 -5.00 4.68
CA ARG A 135 8.39 -5.91 3.71
C ARG A 135 6.89 -5.64 3.51
N TYR A 136 6.16 -5.38 4.60
CA TYR A 136 4.73 -5.07 4.54
C TYR A 136 4.48 -3.72 3.86
N THR A 137 5.21 -2.68 4.26
CA THR A 137 5.14 -1.33 3.67
C THR A 137 5.43 -1.37 2.18
N ARG A 138 6.47 -2.11 1.78
CA ARG A 138 6.85 -2.32 0.38
C ARG A 138 5.71 -2.94 -0.43
N GLU A 139 5.09 -4.00 0.08
CA GLU A 139 3.96 -4.67 -0.60
C GLU A 139 2.75 -3.75 -0.75
N SER A 140 2.39 -3.06 0.34
CA SER A 140 1.27 -2.11 0.33
C SER A 140 1.50 -0.97 -0.67
N VAL A 141 2.70 -0.38 -0.67
CA VAL A 141 3.06 0.71 -1.57
C VAL A 141 3.11 0.24 -3.02
N ALA A 142 3.69 -0.94 -3.29
CA ALA A 142 3.72 -1.51 -4.63
C ALA A 142 2.30 -1.76 -5.18
N GLN A 143 1.40 -2.28 -4.34
CA GLN A 143 0.00 -2.47 -4.71
C GLN A 143 -0.72 -1.13 -4.95
N SER A 144 -0.52 -0.13 -4.10
CA SER A 144 -1.12 1.21 -4.29
C SER A 144 -0.64 1.87 -5.58
N LEU A 145 0.66 1.80 -5.87
CA LEU A 145 1.23 2.27 -7.13
C LEU A 145 0.65 1.53 -8.34
N ALA A 146 0.45 0.22 -8.22
CA ALA A 146 -0.15 -0.64 -9.24
C ALA A 146 -1.65 -0.38 -9.48
N THR A 147 -2.36 0.25 -8.54
CA THR A 147 -3.80 0.53 -8.67
C THR A 147 -4.09 1.98 -9.06
N SER A 148 -3.08 2.83 -9.11
CA SER A 148 -3.23 4.28 -9.26
C SER A 148 -3.29 4.77 -10.73
N ASP A 149 -3.62 3.90 -11.68
CA ASP A 149 -3.72 4.24 -13.10
C ASP A 149 -4.96 5.13 -13.39
N GLY A 150 -4.80 6.42 -13.15
CA GLY A 150 -5.67 7.48 -13.63
C GLY A 150 -4.88 8.46 -14.51
N PRO A 151 -5.54 9.17 -15.46
CA PRO A 151 -4.90 10.25 -16.19
C PRO A 151 -4.32 11.30 -15.24
N ASP A 152 -3.33 12.05 -15.71
CA ASP A 152 -2.72 13.16 -14.97
C ASP A 152 -3.78 14.26 -14.79
N VAL A 153 -4.55 14.16 -13.70
CA VAL A 153 -5.60 15.13 -13.37
C VAL A 153 -5.04 16.04 -12.30
N ASP A 154 -5.16 17.35 -12.55
CA ASP A 154 -4.77 18.38 -11.59
C ASP A 154 -5.37 18.08 -10.20
N PRO A 155 -4.54 17.97 -9.14
CA PRO A 155 -5.00 17.63 -7.80
C PRO A 155 -5.92 18.69 -7.18
N VAL A 156 -6.09 19.83 -7.84
CA VAL A 156 -6.97 20.94 -7.45
C VAL A 156 -8.42 20.71 -7.91
N THR A 157 -8.62 19.99 -9.01
CA THR A 157 -9.94 19.86 -9.65
C THR A 157 -10.72 18.63 -9.20
N GLU A 158 -10.05 17.50 -8.91
CA GLU A 158 -10.70 16.25 -8.46
C GLU A 158 -9.83 15.50 -7.41
N PRO A 159 -9.99 15.78 -6.10
CA PRO A 159 -9.15 15.17 -5.05
C PRO A 159 -9.30 13.64 -4.93
N SER A 160 -10.38 13.07 -5.47
CA SER A 160 -10.67 11.63 -5.46
C SER A 160 -9.90 10.81 -6.50
N LYS A 161 -9.14 11.46 -7.40
CA LYS A 161 -8.33 10.83 -8.46
C LYS A 161 -6.85 11.20 -8.35
N LYS A 162 -6.35 11.50 -7.14
CA LYS A 162 -4.94 11.80 -6.92
C LYS A 162 -4.09 10.58 -7.29
N ARG A 163 -3.11 10.77 -8.18
CA ARG A 163 -2.11 9.76 -8.52
C ARG A 163 -1.19 9.51 -7.32
N PHE A 164 -0.88 8.24 -7.08
CA PHE A 164 0.09 7.79 -6.09
C PHE A 164 1.48 8.30 -6.46
N ASP A 165 2.12 9.03 -5.55
CA ASP A 165 3.39 9.71 -5.77
C ASP A 165 4.43 9.38 -4.69
N SER A 166 5.64 9.94 -4.82
CA SER A 166 6.72 9.75 -3.85
C SER A 166 6.41 10.33 -2.47
N THR A 167 5.50 11.30 -2.35
CA THR A 167 5.07 11.85 -1.05
C THR A 167 4.23 10.83 -0.29
N ASP A 168 3.40 10.06 -1.00
CA ASP A 168 2.61 8.98 -0.41
C ASP A 168 3.53 7.84 0.10
N ILE A 169 4.62 7.54 -0.61
CA ILE A 169 5.65 6.59 -0.15
C ILE A 169 6.38 7.11 1.09
N LYS A 170 6.81 8.38 1.09
CA LYS A 170 7.47 9.00 2.26
C LYS A 170 6.61 8.91 3.50
N ARG A 171 5.31 9.24 3.38
CA ARG A 171 4.36 9.13 4.49
C ARG A 171 4.20 7.69 5.01
N ALA A 172 4.20 6.71 4.10
CA ALA A 172 4.16 5.30 4.49
C ALA A 172 5.44 4.87 5.23
N LEU A 173 6.60 5.36 4.80
CA LEU A 173 7.88 5.14 5.47
C LEU A 173 7.94 5.81 6.85
N ASP A 174 7.45 7.04 6.98
CA ASP A 174 7.39 7.75 8.28
C ASP A 174 6.52 6.98 9.28
N THR A 175 5.39 6.44 8.80
CA THR A 175 4.52 5.59 9.63
C THR A 175 5.22 4.31 10.06
N ALA A 176 5.94 3.65 9.13
CA ALA A 176 6.71 2.45 9.44
C ALA A 176 7.86 2.73 10.40
N GLN A 177 8.55 3.86 10.26
CA GLN A 177 9.62 4.28 11.16
C GLN A 177 9.08 4.52 12.58
N GLY A 178 7.91 5.17 12.72
CA GLY A 178 7.28 5.35 14.03
C GLY A 178 6.94 4.03 14.75
N LEU A 179 6.60 2.97 14.00
CA LEU A 179 6.41 1.63 14.56
C LEU A 179 7.73 1.00 15.00
N ILE A 180 8.78 1.13 14.18
CA ILE A 180 10.13 0.63 14.49
C ILE A 180 10.69 1.32 15.75
N ASP A 181 10.55 2.64 15.83
CA ASP A 181 11.01 3.44 16.97
C ASP A 181 10.23 3.08 18.25
N SER A 182 8.94 2.77 18.13
CA SER A 182 8.11 2.32 19.25
C SER A 182 8.50 0.93 19.76
N ASP A 183 8.93 0.04 18.86
CA ASP A 183 9.38 -1.32 19.18
C ASP A 183 10.79 -1.31 19.83
N HIS A 184 11.69 -0.44 19.36
CA HIS A 184 13.02 -0.27 19.95
C HIS A 184 13.03 0.41 21.32
N LEU A 185 11.99 1.17 21.66
CA LEU A 185 11.83 1.74 23.01
C LEU A 185 11.33 0.73 24.05
N GLN A 186 11.20 -0.56 23.70
CA GLN A 186 10.88 -1.64 24.64
C GLN A 186 12.13 -2.42 25.08
N PRO A 187 12.80 -1.93 26.13
CA PRO A 187 12.95 -2.74 27.33
C PRO A 187 12.22 -2.03 28.48
N ILE A 188 11.58 -2.82 29.35
CA ILE A 188 10.74 -2.46 30.51
C ILE A 188 9.23 -2.47 30.18
N ASP A 189 8.54 -3.50 30.68
CA ASP A 189 7.09 -3.65 30.85
C ASP A 189 6.19 -2.60 30.17
N VAL A 190 5.63 -2.96 29.01
CA VAL A 190 4.49 -2.24 28.42
C VAL A 190 3.27 -2.35 29.34
N VAL A 191 3.15 -1.43 30.28
CA VAL A 191 1.85 -1.01 30.79
C VAL A 191 1.22 -0.14 29.71
N LEU A 192 0.34 -0.76 28.93
CA LEU A 192 -0.46 -0.15 27.87
C LEU A 192 -1.23 1.07 28.41
N ALA A 193 -0.77 2.28 28.08
CA ALA A 193 -1.48 3.51 28.38
C ALA A 193 -2.67 3.67 27.41
N ALA A 194 -3.83 3.16 27.81
CA ALA A 194 -5.08 3.38 27.10
C ALA A 194 -5.57 4.84 27.30
N THR A 195 -5.95 5.47 26.19
CA THR A 195 -6.73 6.71 26.15
C THR A 195 -8.05 6.56 26.92
N PRO A 196 -8.58 7.63 27.55
CA PRO A 196 -9.75 7.53 28.38
C PRO A 196 -11.01 7.56 27.50
N ASN A 197 -11.42 6.41 26.99
CA ASN A 197 -12.81 6.22 26.57
C ASN A 197 -13.35 4.90 27.12
N ASN A 198 -14.13 5.08 28.18
CA ASN A 198 -15.20 4.25 28.72
C ASN A 198 -15.15 2.73 28.56
N SER A 199 -15.30 2.09 29.73
CA SER A 199 -15.71 0.71 30.00
C SER A 199 -14.61 -0.37 29.98
N CYS A 200 -13.73 -0.33 30.97
CA CYS A 200 -13.20 -1.55 31.59
C CYS A 200 -13.57 -1.58 33.08
N PRO A 201 -13.97 -2.73 33.65
CA PRO A 201 -14.43 -2.81 35.04
C PRO A 201 -13.23 -2.56 35.97
N ARG A 202 -13.26 -1.47 36.73
CA ARG A 202 -12.30 -1.29 37.82
C ARG A 202 -12.49 -2.44 38.83
N PRO A 203 -11.41 -3.04 39.34
CA PRO A 203 -11.53 -4.05 40.39
C PRO A 203 -12.35 -3.49 41.56
N PRO A 204 -13.24 -4.29 42.15
CA PRO A 204 -14.13 -3.81 43.20
C PRO A 204 -13.30 -3.34 44.40
N ILE A 205 -13.54 -2.11 44.84
CA ILE A 205 -12.90 -1.53 46.03
C ILE A 205 -13.23 -2.43 47.22
N GLN A 206 -12.22 -3.05 47.84
CA GLN A 206 -12.36 -3.95 48.98
C GLN A 206 -11.88 -3.28 50.28
N CYS A 207 -12.56 -3.59 51.38
CA CYS A 207 -12.25 -3.15 52.72
C CYS A 207 -11.38 -4.20 53.41
N ASP A 208 -10.24 -3.77 53.94
CA ASP A 208 -9.29 -4.66 54.62
C ASP A 208 -9.69 -5.00 56.07
N ASN A 209 -10.81 -4.47 56.56
CA ASN A 209 -11.27 -4.73 57.92
C ASN A 209 -11.96 -6.10 58.03
N LYS A 210 -11.34 -7.02 58.77
CA LYS A 210 -11.80 -8.40 58.97
C LYS A 210 -13.13 -8.53 59.72
N THR A 211 -13.52 -7.51 60.47
CA THR A 211 -14.81 -7.47 61.20
C THR A 211 -15.93 -6.83 60.38
N CYS A 212 -15.66 -6.44 59.12
CA CYS A 212 -16.67 -5.85 58.26
C CYS A 212 -17.61 -6.91 57.67
N PRO A 213 -18.94 -6.81 57.90
CA PRO A 213 -19.89 -7.77 57.34
C PRO A 213 -20.05 -7.65 55.80
N LYS A 214 -19.59 -6.55 55.18
CA LYS A 214 -19.70 -6.30 53.73
C LYS A 214 -18.43 -5.66 53.19
N PRO A 215 -17.35 -6.42 52.90
CA PRO A 215 -16.07 -5.85 52.55
C PRO A 215 -16.02 -5.23 51.14
N LEU A 216 -17.04 -5.39 50.30
CA LEU A 216 -17.06 -4.84 48.93
C LEU A 216 -17.70 -3.44 48.90
N GLY A 217 -17.12 -2.54 48.11
CA GLY A 217 -17.67 -1.22 47.77
C GLY A 217 -17.23 -0.05 48.69
N HIS A 218 -16.28 -0.27 49.59
CA HIS A 218 -15.68 0.80 50.41
C HIS A 218 -14.28 0.42 50.91
N THR A 219 -13.46 1.42 51.23
CA THR A 219 -12.15 1.23 51.88
C THR A 219 -12.29 1.19 53.39
N SER A 220 -11.27 0.65 54.08
CA SER A 220 -11.19 0.57 55.55
C SER A 220 -11.41 1.91 56.25
N THR A 221 -11.00 3.01 55.61
CA THR A 221 -11.20 4.39 56.09
C THR A 221 -12.66 4.79 56.28
N TYR A 222 -13.59 4.26 55.47
CA TYR A 222 -15.02 4.57 55.55
C TYR A 222 -15.86 3.44 56.16
N CYS A 223 -15.20 2.44 56.76
CA CYS A 223 -15.85 1.29 57.35
C CYS A 223 -16.47 1.65 58.71
N ILE A 224 -17.75 1.30 58.89
CA ILE A 224 -18.51 1.57 60.13
C ILE A 224 -18.50 0.41 61.14
N ALA A 225 -17.91 -0.72 60.75
CA ALA A 225 -17.78 -1.88 61.62
C ALA A 225 -16.75 -1.62 62.75
N PRO A 226 -16.81 -2.35 63.88
CA PRO A 226 -15.85 -2.20 64.97
C PRO A 226 -14.41 -2.40 64.45
N GLY A 227 -13.53 -1.41 64.66
CA GLY A 227 -12.16 -1.43 64.11
C GLY A 227 -11.98 -0.81 62.71
N GLY A 228 -13.06 -0.29 62.10
CA GLY A 228 -13.00 0.53 60.89
C GLY A 228 -12.78 2.03 61.18
N GLY A 229 -12.35 2.80 60.17
CA GLY A 229 -12.05 4.24 60.31
C GLY A 229 -13.25 5.13 60.69
N MET A 230 -14.47 4.60 60.58
CA MET A 230 -15.72 5.26 60.99
C MET A 230 -16.56 4.38 61.92
N ALA A 231 -15.91 3.53 62.73
CA ALA A 231 -16.58 2.64 63.67
C ALA A 231 -17.63 3.37 64.53
N GLY A 232 -18.85 2.83 64.61
CA GLY A 232 -19.95 3.39 65.39
C GLY A 232 -20.75 4.51 64.70
N LYS A 233 -20.34 4.96 63.51
CA LYS A 233 -21.09 5.94 62.71
C LYS A 233 -22.15 5.27 61.85
N THR A 234 -23.15 6.04 61.46
CA THR A 234 -24.22 5.59 60.57
C THR A 234 -23.72 5.46 59.12
N ILE A 235 -24.43 4.65 58.33
CA ILE A 235 -24.15 4.49 56.89
C ILE A 235 -24.25 5.84 56.15
N GLY A 236 -25.16 6.72 56.56
CA GLY A 236 -25.34 8.06 55.98
C GLY A 236 -24.09 8.92 56.15
N GLU A 237 -23.47 8.90 57.33
CA GLU A 237 -22.25 9.66 57.61
C GLU A 237 -21.05 9.15 56.81
N SER A 238 -20.92 7.82 56.63
CA SER A 238 -19.89 7.21 55.78
C SER A 238 -20.04 7.60 54.30
N LYS A 239 -21.27 7.74 53.80
CA LYS A 239 -21.53 8.24 52.43
C LYS A 239 -21.21 9.73 52.31
N ALA A 240 -21.59 10.55 53.30
CA ALA A 240 -21.31 11.98 53.31
C ALA A 240 -19.81 12.29 53.40
N ALA A 241 -19.05 11.50 54.17
CA ALA A 241 -17.58 11.61 54.23
C ALA A 241 -16.95 11.32 52.86
N ARG A 242 -17.35 10.23 52.19
CA ARG A 242 -16.88 9.91 50.82
C ARG A 242 -17.22 11.00 49.80
N ALA A 243 -18.39 11.62 49.91
CA ALA A 243 -18.79 12.72 49.03
C ALA A 243 -17.92 13.97 49.24
N ARG A 244 -17.63 14.31 50.51
CA ARG A 244 -16.76 15.45 50.85
C ARG A 244 -15.32 15.25 50.36
N ASP A 245 -14.77 14.05 50.55
CA ASP A 245 -13.39 13.76 50.12
C ASP A 245 -13.25 13.72 48.59
N ARG A 246 -14.30 13.32 47.86
CA ARG A 246 -14.32 13.44 46.39
C ARG A 246 -14.38 14.89 45.93
N ALA A 247 -15.17 15.73 46.61
CA ALA A 247 -15.29 17.15 46.27
C ALA A 247 -13.97 17.90 46.51
N THR A 248 -13.21 17.54 47.54
CA THR A 248 -11.87 18.13 47.79
C THR A 248 -10.81 17.59 46.83
N ALA A 249 -10.86 16.31 46.44
CA ALA A 249 -9.95 15.73 45.45
C ALA A 249 -10.13 16.29 44.03
N SER A 250 -11.33 16.78 43.68
CA SER A 250 -11.60 17.44 42.40
C SER A 250 -11.15 18.90 42.31
N GLY A 251 -10.54 19.48 43.36
CA GLY A 251 -10.14 20.88 43.41
C GLY A 251 -8.61 21.13 43.39
N ARG A 252 -8.14 21.85 42.36
CA ARG A 252 -6.82 22.54 42.15
C ARG A 252 -5.73 21.72 41.42
N LYS A 253 -5.13 22.20 40.31
CA LYS A 253 -4.48 23.52 40.10
C LYS A 253 -4.88 24.27 38.79
N PRO A 254 -5.08 25.60 38.82
CA PRO A 254 -5.09 26.45 37.63
C PRO A 254 -3.66 26.70 37.12
N GLY A 255 -3.49 26.62 35.80
CA GLY A 255 -2.23 26.80 35.09
C GLY A 255 -1.69 28.23 35.15
N ASN A 256 -0.37 28.32 35.30
CA ASN A 256 0.43 29.54 35.32
C ASN A 256 0.51 30.12 33.90
N THR A 257 -0.24 31.19 33.59
CA THR A 257 -0.09 31.93 32.33
C THR A 257 1.05 32.94 32.48
N GLY A 258 2.12 32.73 31.72
CA GLY A 258 3.26 33.64 31.62
C GLY A 258 2.85 35.03 31.12
N SER A 259 3.37 36.03 31.81
CA SER A 259 3.26 37.47 31.56
C SER A 259 3.97 37.89 30.27
N SER A 260 3.23 38.48 29.33
CA SER A 260 3.80 39.28 28.24
C SER A 260 4.06 40.69 28.75
N GLY A 261 5.34 41.04 28.92
CA GLY A 261 5.78 42.39 29.24
C GLY A 261 5.64 43.32 28.03
N VAL A 262 4.79 44.35 28.17
CA VAL A 262 4.73 45.51 27.29
C VAL A 262 5.63 46.59 27.89
N HIS A 263 6.72 46.94 27.21
CA HIS A 263 7.57 48.06 27.60
C HIS A 263 6.99 49.38 27.06
N HIS A 264 6.76 50.31 27.99
CA HIS A 264 6.25 51.65 27.75
C HIS A 264 7.37 52.61 27.33
N ILE A 265 7.01 53.50 26.40
CA ILE A 265 7.75 54.67 25.95
C ILE A 265 7.79 55.73 27.07
N VAL A 266 8.96 56.33 27.27
CA VAL A 266 9.15 57.72 27.72
C VAL A 266 10.28 58.32 26.90
#